data_AF-A0A3Q2YG39-F1
#
_entry.id   AF-A0A3Q2YG39-F1
#
_cell.length_a   1.000
_cell.length_b   1.000
_cell.length_c   1.000
_cell.angle_alpha   90.00
_cell.angle_beta   90.00
_cell.angle_gamma   90.00
#
_symmetry.space_group_name_H-M   'P 1'
#
loop_
_entity.id
_entity.type
_entity.pdbx_description
1 polymer ?
#
loop_
_entity_poly.entity_id
_entity_poly.type
_entity_poly.pdbx_seq_one_letter_code
_entity_poly.pdbx_strand_id
1 'polypeptide(L)'
;LKTLLNDLVEQYVAKNPKLMLRRTESVVEKLLTNWMSICLFNFLRESAGESFYMLFRAIKHQVDKGPVDAVTGKAKYTLNDNRLLREDVEYPSTQTMPAKVLDCDTITQVKEKLLDQTWKGTSVALRPHADSLHLEWRSGVAGHLILSDEDLTSIVQGLWKRLNTLQHYKVPDGATVALIPRSTKNHLHDSHDYMPGERGIKLWHLVKATEESELPKHRRGSVREKGGERAKAIPEIYLTRLLSMKGTLQKFVDDLFTAILSTSRPVPLAVKYFFDLLDEQALQHNISDPETIHIWKTNSLPLRFWINILKNPQFIFNVQTSDHVDAVLFVIAQTFMDSCTISGNIKVLSRVHLRGLMRALNNATLVTILSIYFHLTISVQSNKIVTALEEDCTAQKMQLGYRLQQIAAAVENKVTDL
;
A
#
# COMPACT_ATOMS: atom_id res chain seq x y z
N LEU A 1 -21.29 -8.15 15.47
CA LEU A 1 -20.18 -7.23 15.80
C LEU A 1 -20.27 -6.76 17.24
N LYS A 2 -21.31 -6.02 17.65
CA LYS A 2 -21.45 -5.51 19.04
C LYS A 2 -21.29 -6.60 20.11
N THR A 3 -22.00 -7.72 20.00
CA THR A 3 -21.89 -8.84 20.95
C THR A 3 -20.44 -9.34 21.10
N LEU A 4 -19.81 -9.72 19.98
CA LEU A 4 -18.42 -10.21 19.99
C LEU A 4 -17.41 -9.15 20.46
N LEU A 5 -17.72 -7.85 20.28
CA LEU A 5 -16.88 -6.77 20.75
C LEU A 5 -16.95 -6.66 22.27
N ASN A 6 -18.14 -6.83 22.86
CA ASN A 6 -18.30 -6.87 24.31
C ASN A 6 -17.51 -8.03 24.92
N ASP A 7 -17.58 -9.23 24.33
CA ASP A 7 -16.78 -10.39 24.77
C ASP A 7 -15.28 -10.07 24.71
N LEU A 8 -14.83 -9.35 23.68
CA LEU A 8 -13.45 -8.90 23.56
C LEU A 8 -13.09 -7.87 24.64
N VAL A 9 -13.98 -6.92 24.94
CA VAL A 9 -13.77 -5.92 26.00
C VAL A 9 -13.57 -6.63 27.33
N GLU A 10 -14.45 -7.55 27.71
CA GLU A 10 -14.35 -8.32 28.96
C GLU A 10 -12.99 -9.02 29.10
N GLN A 11 -12.51 -9.66 28.02
CA GLN A 11 -11.21 -10.33 28.01
C GLN A 11 -10.02 -9.37 28.23
N TYR A 12 -10.07 -8.17 27.64
CA TYR A 12 -8.97 -7.20 27.78
C TYR A 12 -9.06 -6.37 29.06
N VAL A 13 -10.26 -6.15 29.60
CA VAL A 13 -10.47 -5.57 30.93
C VAL A 13 -9.85 -6.46 32.00
N ALA A 14 -10.00 -7.79 31.88
CA ALA A 14 -9.36 -8.74 32.79
C ALA A 14 -7.83 -8.83 32.64
N LYS A 15 -7.28 -8.34 31.53
CA LYS A 15 -5.84 -8.35 31.23
C LYS A 15 -5.27 -6.93 31.28
N ASN A 16 -5.07 -6.33 30.12
CA ASN A 16 -4.64 -4.95 29.99
C ASN A 16 -5.52 -4.27 28.93
N PRO A 17 -6.43 -3.36 29.33
CA PRO A 17 -7.35 -2.74 28.40
C PRO A 17 -6.63 -1.90 27.33
N LYS A 18 -5.43 -1.36 27.61
CA LYS A 18 -4.63 -0.60 26.61
C LYS A 18 -4.16 -1.45 25.42
N LEU A 19 -4.23 -2.79 25.50
CA LEU A 19 -3.87 -3.68 24.40
C LEU A 19 -5.05 -4.04 23.48
N MET A 20 -6.27 -3.63 23.82
CA MET A 20 -7.47 -3.93 23.04
C MET A 20 -7.36 -3.36 21.61
N LEU A 21 -7.77 -4.16 20.62
CA LEU A 21 -7.76 -3.82 19.19
C LEU A 21 -6.37 -3.46 18.64
N ARG A 22 -5.27 -3.74 19.34
CA ARG A 22 -3.92 -3.38 18.87
C ARG A 22 -3.48 -4.18 17.64
N ARG A 23 -4.01 -5.39 17.47
CA ARG A 23 -3.69 -6.30 16.36
C ARG A 23 -4.99 -6.78 15.69
N THR A 24 -4.87 -7.70 14.73
CA THR A 24 -6.03 -8.34 14.10
C THR A 24 -5.82 -9.84 14.19
N GLU A 25 -6.08 -10.38 15.38
CA GLU A 25 -5.84 -11.80 15.71
C GLU A 25 -7.17 -12.55 15.94
N SER A 26 -8.30 -11.82 15.98
CA SER A 26 -9.65 -12.36 16.17
C SER A 26 -10.60 -12.02 15.01
N VAL A 27 -11.68 -12.79 14.90
CA VAL A 27 -12.75 -12.57 13.91
C VAL A 27 -13.40 -11.20 14.11
N VAL A 28 -13.66 -10.79 15.36
CA VAL A 28 -14.30 -9.51 15.68
C VAL A 28 -13.45 -8.31 15.24
N GLU A 29 -12.13 -8.37 15.39
CA GLU A 29 -11.21 -7.32 14.94
C GLU A 29 -11.20 -7.19 13.42
N LYS A 30 -11.25 -8.31 12.69
CA LYS A 30 -11.35 -8.28 11.23
C LYS A 30 -12.71 -7.80 10.75
N LEU A 31 -13.80 -8.24 11.41
CA LEU A 31 -15.15 -7.76 11.14
C LEU A 31 -15.26 -6.24 11.37
N LEU A 32 -14.60 -5.71 12.39
CA LEU A 32 -14.53 -4.27 12.63
C LEU A 32 -13.86 -3.53 11.46
N THR A 33 -12.72 -4.00 10.97
CA THR A 33 -12.05 -3.42 9.79
C THR A 33 -12.97 -3.42 8.57
N ASN A 34 -13.66 -4.53 8.32
CA ASN A 34 -14.58 -4.65 7.20
C ASN A 34 -15.80 -3.73 7.35
N TRP A 35 -16.39 -3.66 8.55
CA TRP A 35 -17.52 -2.80 8.85
C TRP A 35 -17.17 -1.31 8.69
N MET A 36 -16.01 -0.88 9.20
CA MET A 36 -15.49 0.48 8.98
C MET A 36 -15.33 0.78 7.50
N SER A 37 -14.78 -0.17 6.73
CA SER A 37 -14.57 0.01 5.28
C SER A 37 -15.89 0.19 4.53
N ILE A 38 -16.90 -0.61 4.85
CA ILE A 38 -18.23 -0.50 4.25
C ILE A 38 -18.87 0.86 4.61
N CYS A 39 -18.83 1.25 5.87
CA CYS A 39 -19.48 2.48 6.33
C CYS A 39 -18.78 3.76 5.85
N LEU A 40 -17.46 3.71 5.68
CA LEU A 40 -16.66 4.88 5.29
C LEU A 40 -16.42 4.98 3.78
N PHE A 41 -16.89 4.03 2.99
CA PHE A 41 -16.71 4.05 1.53
C PHE A 41 -17.24 5.35 0.89
N ASN A 42 -18.45 5.79 1.24
CA ASN A 42 -19.00 7.04 0.70
C ASN A 42 -18.21 8.26 1.17
N PHE A 43 -17.76 8.27 2.44
CA PHE A 43 -16.92 9.35 2.96
C PHE A 43 -15.56 9.42 2.22
N LEU A 44 -14.96 8.27 1.93
CA LEU A 44 -13.79 8.21 1.06
C LEU A 44 -14.11 8.77 -0.31
N ARG A 45 -15.19 8.33 -0.95
CA ARG A 45 -15.53 8.76 -2.32
C ARG A 45 -15.81 10.26 -2.41
N GLU A 46 -16.51 10.84 -1.43
CA GLU A 46 -17.11 12.17 -1.52
C GLU A 46 -16.35 13.25 -0.75
N SER A 47 -15.42 12.87 0.15
CA SER A 47 -14.70 13.84 1.00
C SER A 47 -13.20 13.66 0.99
N ALA A 48 -12.69 12.49 1.35
CA ALA A 48 -11.24 12.28 1.52
C ALA A 48 -10.53 11.80 0.25
N GLY A 49 -11.27 11.26 -0.72
CA GLY A 49 -10.72 10.60 -1.90
C GLY A 49 -10.04 11.57 -2.87
N GLU A 50 -10.61 12.77 -3.05
CA GLU A 50 -10.01 13.79 -3.91
C GLU A 50 -8.65 14.26 -3.36
N SER A 51 -8.60 14.64 -2.08
CA SER A 51 -7.34 15.06 -1.44
C SER A 51 -6.31 13.93 -1.39
N PHE A 52 -6.75 12.68 -1.17
CA PHE A 52 -5.84 11.53 -1.20
C PHE A 52 -5.29 11.26 -2.61
N TYR A 53 -6.14 11.33 -3.64
CA TYR A 53 -5.71 11.16 -5.02
C TYR A 53 -4.76 12.28 -5.46
N MET A 54 -5.04 13.53 -5.05
CA MET A 54 -4.16 14.67 -5.32
C MET A 54 -2.80 14.52 -4.64
N LEU A 55 -2.76 14.04 -3.39
CA LEU A 55 -1.50 13.68 -2.71
C LEU A 55 -0.74 12.59 -3.48
N PHE A 56 -1.41 11.49 -3.84
CA PHE A 56 -0.80 10.41 -4.62
C PHE A 56 -0.18 10.93 -5.93
N ARG A 57 -0.92 11.77 -6.67
CA ARG A 57 -0.46 12.38 -7.92
C ARG A 57 0.70 13.35 -7.70
N ALA A 58 0.68 14.14 -6.62
CA ALA A 58 1.76 15.04 -6.26
C ALA A 58 3.05 14.28 -5.92
N ILE A 59 2.94 13.19 -5.15
CA ILE A 59 4.08 12.30 -4.83
C ILE A 59 4.68 11.75 -6.13
N LYS A 60 3.88 11.08 -6.95
CA LYS A 60 4.35 10.47 -8.21
C LYS A 60 4.98 11.52 -9.12
N HIS A 61 4.31 12.65 -9.32
CA HIS A 61 4.84 13.74 -10.14
C HIS A 61 6.18 14.29 -9.63
N GLN A 62 6.33 14.43 -8.31
CA GLN A 62 7.57 14.97 -7.74
C GLN A 62 8.71 13.95 -7.75
N VAL A 63 8.43 12.66 -7.56
CA VAL A 63 9.41 11.57 -7.74
C VAL A 63 9.90 11.55 -9.19
N ASP A 64 8.98 11.56 -10.16
CA ASP A 64 9.28 11.43 -11.60
C ASP A 64 10.08 12.60 -12.19
N LYS A 65 10.17 13.74 -11.49
CA LYS A 65 11.00 14.90 -11.89
C LYS A 65 12.50 14.66 -11.74
N GLY A 66 12.90 13.65 -10.98
CA GLY A 66 14.31 13.37 -10.69
C GLY A 66 14.70 11.94 -11.05
N PRO A 67 16.00 11.65 -11.12
CA PRO A 67 16.50 10.31 -11.40
C PRO A 67 15.98 9.29 -10.40
N VAL A 68 15.65 8.11 -10.91
CA VAL A 68 15.28 6.93 -10.14
C VAL A 68 16.14 5.77 -10.64
N ASP A 69 16.90 5.14 -9.74
CA ASP A 69 17.70 3.98 -10.06
C ASP A 69 16.81 2.73 -10.20
N ALA A 70 16.79 2.11 -11.38
CA ALA A 70 15.85 1.04 -11.70
C ALA A 70 16.19 -0.29 -11.00
N VAL A 71 17.41 -0.45 -10.48
CA VAL A 71 17.86 -1.69 -9.84
C VAL A 71 17.72 -1.61 -8.32
N THR A 72 18.14 -0.50 -7.72
CA THR A 72 18.13 -0.29 -6.26
C THR A 72 16.82 0.34 -5.76
N GLY A 73 16.06 0.96 -6.65
CA GLY A 73 14.87 1.73 -6.31
C GLY A 73 15.16 2.98 -5.47
N LYS A 74 16.37 3.54 -5.60
CA LYS A 74 16.73 4.82 -4.96
C LYS A 74 16.32 5.99 -5.84
N ALA A 75 15.70 7.01 -5.26
CA ALA A 75 15.16 8.16 -5.98
C ALA A 75 15.79 9.47 -5.53
N LYS A 76 15.89 10.44 -6.44
CA LYS A 76 16.41 11.77 -6.10
C LYS A 76 15.50 12.54 -5.14
N TYR A 77 14.18 12.45 -5.36
CA TYR A 77 13.15 13.08 -4.55
C TYR A 77 12.38 12.01 -3.77
N THR A 78 12.51 12.00 -2.45
CA THR A 78 11.83 11.06 -1.55
C THR A 78 11.70 11.67 -0.15
N LEU A 79 10.84 11.08 0.68
CA LEU A 79 10.77 11.37 2.12
C LEU A 79 11.52 10.32 2.96
N ASN A 80 11.98 9.23 2.34
CA ASN A 80 12.60 8.11 3.03
C ASN A 80 14.12 8.09 2.78
N ASP A 81 14.92 8.33 3.83
CA ASP A 81 16.39 8.37 3.75
C ASP A 81 16.99 7.08 3.16
N ASN A 82 16.44 5.91 3.51
CA ASN A 82 16.94 4.64 3.00
C ASN A 82 16.72 4.46 1.49
N ARG A 83 15.78 5.23 0.91
CA ARG A 83 15.47 5.24 -0.52
C ARG A 83 16.04 6.45 -1.24
N LEU A 84 16.87 7.25 -0.57
CA LEU A 84 17.47 8.45 -1.18
C LEU A 84 18.66 8.07 -2.06
N LEU A 85 18.64 8.54 -3.31
CA LEU A 85 19.79 8.45 -4.22
C LEU A 85 20.85 9.47 -3.77
N ARG A 86 22.01 8.99 -3.31
CA ARG A 86 23.05 9.83 -2.68
C ARG A 86 24.05 10.35 -3.71
N GLU A 87 24.24 9.60 -4.77
CA GLU A 87 25.09 9.91 -5.90
C GLU A 87 24.54 11.11 -6.67
N ASP A 88 25.41 12.05 -7.01
CA ASP A 88 25.04 13.21 -7.82
C ASP A 88 25.07 12.81 -9.29
N VAL A 89 23.90 12.47 -9.81
CA VAL A 89 23.70 12.14 -11.22
C VAL A 89 23.33 13.41 -11.94
N GLU A 90 24.14 13.81 -12.92
CA GLU A 90 23.79 14.89 -13.85
C GLU A 90 22.63 14.46 -14.74
N TYR A 91 21.58 15.28 -14.83
CA TYR A 91 20.47 15.09 -15.76
C TYR A 91 20.00 16.45 -16.27
N PRO A 92 19.99 16.71 -17.59
CA PRO A 92 19.42 17.91 -18.16
C PRO A 92 17.90 17.93 -17.96
N SER A 93 17.34 19.00 -17.39
CA SER A 93 15.89 19.15 -17.33
C SER A 93 15.38 19.58 -18.70
N THR A 94 14.78 18.67 -19.46
CA THR A 94 14.09 19.01 -20.71
C THR A 94 12.75 19.66 -20.36
N GLN A 95 12.64 20.98 -20.57
CA GLN A 95 11.39 21.73 -20.40
C GLN A 95 10.93 22.27 -21.74
N THR A 96 10.04 21.51 -22.41
CA THR A 96 8.91 21.95 -23.27
C THR A 96 8.32 20.66 -23.90
N MET A 97 7.02 20.38 -23.72
CA MET A 97 6.40 19.06 -24.01
C MET A 97 6.43 18.62 -25.50
N PRO A 98 6.38 17.30 -25.86
CA PRO A 98 5.66 16.25 -25.14
C PRO A 98 6.40 14.93 -24.86
N ALA A 99 7.09 14.86 -23.73
CA ALA A 99 7.04 13.79 -22.72
C ALA A 99 8.14 14.07 -21.69
N LYS A 100 7.79 14.31 -20.42
CA LYS A 100 8.80 14.60 -19.38
C LYS A 100 9.50 13.31 -18.97
N VAL A 101 10.59 13.00 -19.66
CA VAL A 101 11.52 11.92 -19.37
C VAL A 101 12.90 12.51 -19.13
N LEU A 102 13.75 11.75 -18.46
CA LEU A 102 15.14 12.11 -18.19
C LEU A 102 16.05 11.30 -19.11
N ASP A 103 17.17 11.88 -19.50
CA ASP A 103 18.19 11.17 -20.30
C ASP A 103 18.75 9.93 -19.57
N CYS A 104 18.76 9.99 -18.24
CA CYS A 104 19.14 8.90 -17.35
C CYS A 104 18.01 7.91 -17.06
N ASP A 105 16.81 8.04 -17.63
CA ASP A 105 15.78 7.00 -17.50
C ASP A 105 16.16 5.77 -18.34
N THR A 106 15.96 4.57 -17.78
CA THR A 106 15.98 3.31 -18.55
C THR A 106 14.85 3.28 -19.59
N ILE A 107 14.96 2.42 -20.60
CA ILE A 107 13.93 2.30 -21.63
C ILE A 107 12.59 1.86 -21.03
N THR A 108 12.59 0.98 -20.03
CA THR A 108 11.35 0.62 -19.31
C THR A 108 10.76 1.80 -18.54
N GLN A 109 11.57 2.59 -17.83
CA GLN A 109 11.08 3.81 -17.16
C GLN A 109 10.50 4.83 -18.16
N VAL A 110 11.11 4.97 -19.35
CA VAL A 110 10.57 5.81 -20.43
C VAL A 110 9.21 5.29 -20.90
N LYS A 111 9.08 3.97 -21.15
CA LYS A 111 7.80 3.35 -21.53
C LYS A 111 6.73 3.61 -20.48
N GLU A 112 7.04 3.44 -19.20
CA GLU A 112 6.10 3.69 -18.10
C GLU A 112 5.64 5.15 -18.05
N LYS A 113 6.57 6.11 -18.15
CA LYS A 113 6.27 7.55 -18.15
C LYS A 113 5.45 7.97 -19.37
N LEU A 114 5.74 7.42 -20.55
CA LEU A 114 4.96 7.67 -21.77
C LEU A 114 3.55 7.11 -21.64
N LEU A 115 3.44 5.86 -21.18
CA LEU A 115 2.17 5.22 -20.95
C LEU A 115 1.29 6.03 -19.96
N ASP A 116 1.88 6.64 -18.92
CA ASP A 116 1.18 7.48 -17.93
C ASP A 116 0.59 8.74 -18.56
N GLN A 117 1.25 9.27 -19.58
CA GLN A 117 0.84 10.47 -20.29
C GLN A 117 -0.21 10.15 -21.36
N THR A 118 0.03 9.12 -22.17
CA THR A 118 -0.85 8.74 -23.28
C THR A 118 -2.18 8.15 -22.78
N TRP A 119 -2.18 7.40 -21.68
CA TRP A 119 -3.39 6.82 -21.08
C TRP A 119 -3.89 7.58 -19.85
N LYS A 120 -3.56 8.87 -19.72
CA LYS A 120 -4.03 9.71 -18.62
C LYS A 120 -5.57 9.70 -18.55
N GLY A 121 -6.13 9.26 -17.43
CA GLY A 121 -7.58 9.16 -17.21
C GLY A 121 -8.20 7.80 -17.61
N THR A 122 -7.40 6.85 -18.09
CA THR A 122 -7.83 5.46 -18.35
C THR A 122 -7.52 4.56 -17.16
N SER A 123 -8.39 3.58 -16.91
CA SER A 123 -8.19 2.48 -15.96
C SER A 123 -6.88 1.72 -16.22
N VAL A 124 -6.10 1.41 -15.17
CA VAL A 124 -4.87 0.60 -15.30
C VAL A 124 -5.16 -0.78 -15.91
N ALA A 125 -6.31 -1.39 -15.61
CA ALA A 125 -6.69 -2.69 -16.15
C ALA A 125 -6.86 -2.71 -17.68
N LEU A 126 -7.07 -1.54 -18.32
CA LEU A 126 -7.19 -1.42 -19.77
C LEU A 126 -5.87 -0.98 -20.44
N ARG A 127 -4.84 -0.74 -19.64
CA ARG A 127 -3.58 -0.21 -20.12
C ARG A 127 -2.61 -1.35 -20.44
N PRO A 128 -1.90 -1.30 -21.58
CA PRO A 128 -0.87 -2.29 -21.88
C PRO A 128 0.28 -2.22 -20.87
N HIS A 129 0.84 -3.39 -20.52
CA HIS A 129 2.04 -3.48 -19.69
C HIS A 129 3.25 -2.96 -20.48
N ALA A 130 4.22 -2.34 -19.81
CA ALA A 130 5.44 -1.84 -20.45
C ALA A 130 6.20 -2.94 -21.23
N ASP A 131 6.16 -4.18 -20.75
CA ASP A 131 6.81 -5.34 -21.41
C ASP A 131 6.09 -5.82 -22.68
N SER A 132 4.83 -5.45 -22.85
CA SER A 132 4.04 -5.77 -24.06
C SER A 132 4.29 -4.78 -25.20
N LEU A 133 5.13 -3.76 -24.96
CA LEU A 133 5.40 -2.68 -25.90
C LEU A 133 6.90 -2.57 -26.18
N HIS A 134 7.22 -2.26 -27.43
CA HIS A 134 8.51 -1.73 -27.85
C HIS A 134 8.49 -0.20 -27.82
N LEU A 135 9.62 0.40 -27.49
CA LEU A 135 9.85 1.83 -27.68
C LEU A 135 10.62 2.03 -28.99
N GLU A 136 9.99 2.67 -29.97
CA GLU A 136 10.61 2.98 -31.25
C GLU A 136 11.05 4.45 -31.29
N TRP A 137 12.33 4.71 -31.50
CA TRP A 137 12.84 6.03 -31.83
C TRP A 137 12.80 6.25 -33.34
N ARG A 138 12.12 7.32 -33.76
CA ARG A 138 11.95 7.71 -35.17
C ARG A 138 12.90 8.85 -35.49
N SER A 139 14.15 8.52 -35.81
CA SER A 139 15.20 9.49 -36.08
C SER A 139 15.19 9.89 -37.56
N GLY A 140 14.07 10.43 -38.06
CA GLY A 140 13.90 10.95 -39.43
C GLY A 140 14.79 10.32 -40.51
N VAL A 141 15.92 10.97 -40.81
CA VAL A 141 16.93 10.60 -41.82
C VAL A 141 17.66 9.27 -41.57
N ALA A 142 17.72 8.80 -40.33
CA ALA A 142 18.40 7.56 -39.91
C ALA A 142 17.44 6.37 -39.71
N GLY A 143 16.15 6.53 -40.00
CA GLY A 143 15.15 5.47 -39.91
C GLY A 143 14.57 5.25 -38.51
N HIS A 144 14.14 4.01 -38.25
CA HIS A 144 13.47 3.59 -37.02
C HIS A 144 14.39 2.66 -36.22
N LEU A 145 14.55 2.93 -34.92
CA LEU A 145 15.34 2.09 -34.01
C LEU A 145 14.47 1.65 -32.83
N ILE A 146 14.43 0.34 -32.57
CA ILE A 146 13.81 -0.19 -31.35
C ILE A 146 14.80 -0.10 -30.21
N LEU A 147 14.42 0.62 -29.16
CA LEU A 147 15.19 0.75 -27.93
C LEU A 147 14.76 -0.33 -26.94
N SER A 148 15.72 -0.85 -26.19
CA SER A 148 15.49 -1.82 -25.12
C SER A 148 16.45 -1.60 -23.95
N ASP A 149 16.13 -2.13 -22.77
CA ASP A 149 16.98 -2.01 -21.58
C ASP A 149 18.28 -2.80 -21.70
N GLU A 150 18.28 -3.88 -22.49
CA GLU A 150 19.42 -4.72 -22.79
C GLU A 150 19.43 -5.08 -24.28
N ASP A 151 20.54 -4.81 -24.95
CA ASP A 151 20.79 -5.23 -26.33
C ASP A 151 22.28 -5.44 -26.58
N LEU A 152 22.65 -5.71 -27.85
CA LEU A 152 24.03 -5.89 -28.28
C LEU A 152 24.93 -4.66 -28.04
N THR A 153 24.34 -3.49 -27.77
CA THR A 153 25.07 -2.25 -27.49
C THR A 153 25.30 -2.02 -26.00
N SER A 154 24.71 -2.84 -25.12
CA SER A 154 24.81 -2.70 -23.66
C SER A 154 26.24 -2.75 -23.14
N ILE A 155 26.56 -1.83 -22.24
CA ILE A 155 27.90 -1.69 -21.68
C ILE A 155 28.13 -2.74 -20.58
N VAL A 156 29.06 -3.66 -20.82
CA VAL A 156 29.51 -4.67 -19.85
C VAL A 156 30.90 -4.33 -19.30
N GLN A 157 31.03 -4.32 -17.98
CA GLN A 157 32.26 -4.04 -17.25
C GLN A 157 32.50 -5.14 -16.20
N GLY A 158 33.29 -6.16 -16.56
CA GLY A 158 33.50 -7.33 -15.70
C GLY A 158 32.19 -8.09 -15.48
N LEU A 159 31.80 -8.29 -14.23
CA LEU A 159 30.52 -8.93 -13.86
C LEU A 159 29.31 -7.98 -13.90
N TRP A 160 29.49 -6.73 -14.31
CA TRP A 160 28.42 -5.72 -14.27
C TRP A 160 27.96 -5.35 -15.67
N LYS A 161 26.66 -5.44 -15.94
CA LYS A 161 26.03 -4.93 -17.17
C LYS A 161 25.15 -3.73 -16.83
N ARG A 162 25.36 -2.61 -17.51
CA ARG A 162 24.58 -1.38 -17.30
C ARG A 162 23.29 -1.45 -18.12
N LEU A 163 22.15 -1.14 -17.51
CA LEU A 163 20.89 -0.97 -18.25
C LEU A 163 20.99 0.23 -19.20
N ASN A 164 20.48 0.07 -20.42
CA ASN A 164 20.50 1.10 -21.45
C ASN A 164 19.50 2.22 -21.10
N THR A 165 19.94 3.47 -21.30
CA THR A 165 19.15 4.69 -21.05
C THR A 165 18.98 5.51 -22.33
N LEU A 166 18.16 6.57 -22.32
CA LEU A 166 18.11 7.50 -23.45
C LEU A 166 19.48 8.12 -23.75
N GLN A 167 20.26 8.42 -22.71
CA GLN A 167 21.62 8.93 -22.84
C GLN A 167 22.57 7.93 -23.50
N HIS A 168 22.43 6.62 -23.21
CA HIS A 168 23.21 5.56 -23.85
C HIS A 168 23.05 5.59 -25.37
N TYR A 169 21.80 5.70 -25.85
CA TYR A 169 21.50 5.82 -27.28
C TYR A 169 21.69 7.24 -27.83
N LYS A 170 22.05 8.21 -26.99
CA LYS A 170 22.18 9.64 -27.33
C LYS A 170 20.93 10.22 -27.98
N VAL A 171 19.76 9.85 -27.46
CA VAL A 171 18.48 10.38 -27.96
C VAL A 171 18.42 11.88 -27.66
N PRO A 172 18.29 12.75 -28.68
CA PRO A 172 18.28 14.19 -28.47
C PRO A 172 16.94 14.68 -27.89
N ASP A 173 16.97 15.86 -27.27
CA ASP A 173 15.73 16.54 -26.89
C ASP A 173 14.86 16.84 -28.12
N GLY A 174 13.53 16.72 -27.96
CA GLY A 174 12.58 16.83 -29.06
C GLY A 174 12.53 15.61 -30.00
N ALA A 175 13.23 14.51 -29.69
CA ALA A 175 13.14 13.28 -30.47
C ALA A 175 11.71 12.71 -30.53
N THR A 176 11.32 12.22 -31.70
CA THR A 176 10.04 11.54 -31.88
C THR A 176 10.17 10.07 -31.50
N VAL A 177 9.38 9.63 -30.52
CA VAL A 177 9.29 8.22 -30.09
C VAL A 177 7.86 7.69 -30.21
N ALA A 178 7.71 6.39 -30.37
CA ALA A 178 6.41 5.72 -30.44
C ALA A 178 6.40 4.43 -29.60
N LEU A 179 5.26 4.13 -28.98
CA LEU A 179 5.01 2.86 -28.32
C LEU A 179 4.32 1.91 -29.30
N ILE A 180 4.92 0.75 -29.55
CA ILE A 180 4.43 -0.22 -30.54
C ILE A 180 4.17 -1.57 -29.86
N PRO A 181 3.01 -2.21 -30.06
CA PRO A 181 2.76 -3.55 -29.54
C PRO A 181 3.81 -4.56 -30.01
N ARG A 182 4.30 -5.40 -29.09
CA ARG A 182 5.12 -6.56 -29.44
C ARG A 182 4.23 -7.58 -30.17
N SER A 183 4.60 -7.98 -31.38
CA SER A 183 3.90 -9.07 -32.07
C SER A 183 4.24 -10.40 -31.39
N THR A 184 3.22 -11.20 -31.05
CA THR A 184 3.38 -12.55 -30.45
C THR A 184 4.17 -13.53 -31.33
N LYS A 185 4.37 -13.23 -32.62
CA LYS A 185 5.20 -14.05 -33.52
C LYS A 185 6.71 -13.95 -33.25
N ASN A 186 7.17 -12.95 -32.50
CA ASN A 186 8.58 -12.76 -32.15
C ASN A 186 9.00 -13.39 -30.81
N HIS A 187 8.08 -14.06 -30.09
CA HIS A 187 8.45 -14.81 -28.88
C HIS A 187 9.43 -15.96 -29.16
N LEU A 188 9.57 -16.40 -30.42
CA LEU A 188 10.56 -17.40 -30.81
C LEU A 188 11.96 -16.81 -31.07
N HIS A 189 12.10 -15.48 -31.19
CA HIS A 189 13.40 -14.86 -31.48
C HIS A 189 14.02 -14.17 -30.25
N ASP A 190 13.22 -13.66 -29.31
CA ASP A 190 13.74 -13.09 -28.05
C ASP A 190 14.21 -14.16 -27.04
N SER A 191 13.89 -15.44 -27.26
CA SER A 191 14.36 -16.54 -26.40
C SER A 191 15.68 -17.17 -26.88
N HIS A 192 16.33 -16.61 -27.91
CA HIS A 192 17.52 -17.18 -28.54
C HIS A 192 18.74 -16.25 -28.66
N ASP A 193 18.80 -15.16 -27.89
CA ASP A 193 20.08 -14.50 -27.56
C ASP A 193 20.56 -14.89 -26.14
N TYR A 194 20.16 -16.07 -25.67
CA TYR A 194 20.73 -16.70 -24.49
C TYR A 194 22.14 -17.21 -24.85
N MET A 195 23.12 -16.31 -24.86
CA MET A 195 24.54 -16.68 -24.93
C MET A 195 24.86 -17.56 -23.71
N PRO A 196 25.30 -18.81 -23.88
CA PRO A 196 25.65 -19.70 -22.77
C PRO A 196 26.95 -19.20 -22.11
N GLY A 197 26.84 -18.19 -21.26
CA GLY A 197 27.96 -17.53 -20.60
C GLY A 197 27.56 -16.54 -19.49
N GLU A 198 26.30 -16.09 -19.43
CA GLU A 198 25.86 -15.04 -18.49
C GLU A 198 25.44 -15.53 -17.09
N ARG A 199 25.89 -16.70 -16.65
CA ARG A 199 25.70 -17.11 -15.23
C ARG A 199 26.64 -16.30 -14.35
N GLY A 200 26.15 -15.18 -13.82
CA GLY A 200 26.86 -14.34 -12.83
C GLY A 200 26.94 -12.85 -13.15
N ILE A 201 26.34 -12.38 -14.25
CA ILE A 201 26.30 -10.95 -14.59
C ILE A 201 25.24 -10.26 -13.71
N LYS A 202 25.65 -9.20 -13.00
CA LYS A 202 24.81 -8.34 -12.18
C LYS A 202 24.41 -7.09 -12.97
N LEU A 203 23.13 -6.76 -12.98
CA LEU A 203 22.62 -5.53 -13.59
C LEU A 203 22.83 -4.33 -12.67
N TRP A 204 23.09 -3.16 -13.24
CA TRP A 204 23.11 -1.87 -12.53
C TRP A 204 22.57 -0.74 -13.41
N HIS A 205 22.10 0.34 -12.80
CA HIS A 205 21.57 1.50 -13.53
C HIS A 205 22.39 2.77 -13.32
N LEU A 206 22.13 3.50 -12.23
CA LEU A 206 22.84 4.72 -11.86
C LEU A 206 23.96 4.40 -10.87
N VAL A 207 23.69 3.44 -9.98
CA VAL A 207 24.60 3.07 -8.89
C VAL A 207 24.83 1.56 -8.94
N LYS A 208 26.09 1.14 -8.95
CA LYS A 208 26.44 -0.26 -8.71
C LYS A 208 26.14 -0.58 -7.26
N ALA A 209 25.40 -1.65 -6.99
CA ALA A 209 25.22 -2.10 -5.62
C ALA A 209 26.60 -2.33 -5.01
N THR A 210 26.89 -1.65 -3.90
CA THR A 210 28.07 -1.97 -3.10
C THR A 210 27.95 -3.42 -2.69
N GLU A 211 28.91 -4.25 -3.09
CA GLU A 211 29.05 -5.58 -2.50
C GLU A 211 29.32 -5.36 -1.02
N GLU A 212 28.27 -5.39 -0.19
CA GLU A 212 28.45 -5.55 1.24
C GLU A 212 29.11 -6.91 1.40
N SER A 213 30.44 -6.91 1.54
CA SER A 213 31.19 -8.07 2.00
C SER A 213 30.45 -8.59 3.22
N GLU A 214 29.93 -9.82 3.15
CA GLU A 214 29.22 -10.44 4.25
C GLU A 214 29.92 -10.09 5.56
N LEU A 215 29.18 -9.45 6.48
CA LEU A 215 29.66 -9.16 7.82
C LEU A 215 30.42 -10.39 8.33
N PRO A 216 31.69 -10.26 8.74
CA PRO A 216 32.47 -11.41 9.17
C PRO A 216 31.68 -12.14 10.25
N LYS A 217 31.37 -13.42 10.01
CA LYS A 217 30.60 -14.29 10.92
C LYS A 217 31.05 -14.01 12.36
N HIS A 218 30.20 -13.30 13.11
CA HIS A 218 30.51 -12.95 14.50
C HIS A 218 30.85 -14.23 15.26
N ARG A 219 32.05 -14.26 15.85
CA ARG A 219 32.44 -15.30 16.82
C ARG A 219 31.33 -15.40 17.89
N ARG A 220 30.89 -16.63 18.16
CA ARG A 220 29.90 -16.94 19.19
C ARG A 220 30.28 -16.26 20.50
N GLY A 221 29.40 -15.40 21.02
CA GLY A 221 29.52 -14.85 22.38
C GLY A 221 29.25 -13.36 22.59
N SER A 222 28.93 -12.56 21.56
CA SER A 222 28.58 -11.14 21.77
C SER A 222 27.08 -10.93 21.73
N VAL A 223 26.49 -10.67 22.90
CA VAL A 223 25.12 -10.11 23.03
C VAL A 223 25.17 -8.68 22.51
N ARG A 224 24.89 -8.51 21.21
CA ARG A 224 24.77 -7.18 20.64
C ARG A 224 23.41 -6.61 21.02
N GLU A 225 23.44 -5.64 21.93
CA GLU A 225 22.34 -4.76 22.28
C GLU A 225 21.70 -4.21 21.00
N LYS A 226 20.50 -4.68 20.68
CA LYS A 226 19.77 -4.42 19.42
C LYS A 226 19.19 -3.00 19.33
N GLY A 227 19.82 -2.03 20.03
CA GLY A 227 19.44 -0.62 20.09
C GLY A 227 20.60 0.36 19.88
N GLY A 228 21.80 -0.14 19.54
CA GLY A 228 23.05 0.63 19.61
C GLY A 228 23.82 0.84 18.31
N GLU A 229 23.33 0.44 17.13
CA GLU A 229 23.84 1.04 15.90
C GLU A 229 23.22 2.43 15.79
N ARG A 230 23.87 3.42 16.41
CA ARG A 230 23.52 4.84 16.29
C ARG A 230 23.14 5.13 14.84
N ALA A 231 21.89 5.53 14.62
CA ALA A 231 21.46 6.10 13.35
C ALA A 231 22.48 7.19 13.00
N LYS A 232 23.32 6.94 12.00
CA LYS A 232 24.32 7.91 11.55
C LYS A 232 23.54 9.15 11.15
N ALA A 233 23.92 10.32 11.68
CA ALA A 233 23.26 11.57 11.36
C ALA A 233 23.23 11.74 9.83
N ILE A 234 22.05 12.04 9.28
CA ILE A 234 21.87 12.25 7.84
C ILE A 234 22.69 13.48 7.45
N PRO A 235 23.64 13.37 6.51
CA PRO A 235 24.39 14.53 6.02
C PRO A 235 23.47 15.66 5.54
N GLU A 236 23.84 16.91 5.83
CA GLU A 236 23.02 18.11 5.59
C GLU A 236 22.53 18.23 4.13
N ILE A 237 23.39 17.90 3.17
CA ILE A 237 23.05 17.90 1.73
C ILE A 237 21.85 16.99 1.40
N TYR A 238 21.73 15.86 2.10
CA TYR A 238 20.63 14.90 1.92
C TYR A 238 19.39 15.33 2.69
N LEU A 239 19.58 15.91 3.89
CA LEU A 239 18.49 16.48 4.66
C LEU A 239 17.76 17.60 3.88
N THR A 240 18.49 18.49 3.21
CA THR A 240 17.90 19.56 2.39
C THR A 240 17.02 19.00 1.27
N ARG A 241 17.40 17.87 0.67
CA ARG A 241 16.59 17.21 -0.37
C ARG A 241 15.31 16.60 0.20
N LEU A 242 15.39 15.94 1.36
CA LEU A 242 14.22 15.42 2.08
C LEU A 242 13.26 16.56 2.49
N LEU A 243 13.81 17.67 2.99
CA LEU A 243 13.03 18.86 3.38
C LEU A 243 12.38 19.55 2.18
N SER A 244 13.05 19.59 1.02
CA SER A 244 12.47 20.10 -0.22
C SER A 244 11.28 19.25 -0.69
N MET A 245 11.41 17.92 -0.63
CA MET A 245 10.31 16.99 -0.91
C MET A 245 9.14 17.20 0.06
N LYS A 246 9.43 17.30 1.36
CA LYS A 246 8.44 17.61 2.40
C LYS A 246 7.70 18.91 2.10
N GLY A 247 8.43 20.00 1.84
CA GLY A 247 7.86 21.31 1.56
C GLY A 247 6.93 21.31 0.34
N THR A 248 7.29 20.55 -0.70
CA THR A 248 6.47 20.41 -1.92
C THR A 248 5.15 19.68 -1.65
N LEU A 249 5.17 18.66 -0.78
CA LEU A 249 3.99 17.84 -0.50
C LEU A 249 3.13 18.36 0.66
N GLN A 250 3.64 19.31 1.46
CA GLN A 250 3.03 19.78 2.70
C GLN A 250 1.55 20.12 2.55
N LYS A 251 1.19 20.97 1.59
CA LYS A 251 -0.21 21.37 1.36
C LYS A 251 -1.13 20.17 1.10
N PHE A 252 -0.69 19.20 0.29
CA PHE A 252 -1.49 18.02 -0.03
C PHE A 252 -1.67 17.09 1.17
N VAL A 253 -0.64 16.96 2.02
CA VAL A 253 -0.71 16.22 3.29
C VAL A 253 -1.68 16.92 4.24
N ASP A 254 -1.58 18.24 4.38
CA ASP A 254 -2.45 19.03 5.27
C ASP A 254 -3.92 18.98 4.80
N ASP A 255 -4.17 19.11 3.50
CA ASP A 255 -5.50 18.99 2.90
C ASP A 255 -6.11 17.60 3.17
N LEU A 256 -5.31 16.54 3.05
CA LEU A 256 -5.75 15.16 3.33
C LEU A 256 -6.02 14.93 4.81
N PHE A 257 -5.10 15.31 5.70
CA PHE A 257 -5.28 15.12 7.13
C PHE A 257 -6.45 15.95 7.65
N THR A 258 -6.65 17.15 7.12
CA THR A 258 -7.84 17.96 7.39
C THR A 258 -9.10 17.25 6.91
N ALA A 259 -9.11 16.69 5.70
CA ALA A 259 -10.27 15.94 5.21
C ALA A 259 -10.60 14.73 6.08
N ILE A 260 -9.60 14.03 6.64
CA ILE A 260 -9.79 12.84 7.48
C ILE A 260 -10.22 13.19 8.91
N LEU A 261 -9.61 14.22 9.51
CA LEU A 261 -9.70 14.50 10.95
C LEU A 261 -10.61 15.69 11.28
N SER A 262 -11.05 16.48 10.30
CA SER A 262 -11.83 17.69 10.58
C SER A 262 -13.21 17.38 11.15
N THR A 263 -13.57 18.14 12.18
CA THR A 263 -14.91 18.20 12.77
C THR A 263 -15.76 19.34 12.20
N SER A 264 -15.21 20.16 11.29
CA SER A 264 -15.96 21.24 10.62
C SER A 264 -16.93 20.72 9.56
N ARG A 265 -16.78 19.46 9.15
CA ARG A 265 -17.71 18.74 8.26
C ARG A 265 -18.51 17.72 9.07
N PRO A 266 -19.69 17.29 8.59
CA PRO A 266 -20.45 16.22 9.23
C PRO A 266 -19.59 14.96 9.39
N VAL A 267 -19.34 14.56 10.64
CA VAL A 267 -18.58 13.34 10.96
C VAL A 267 -19.42 12.13 10.53
N PRO A 268 -18.83 11.12 9.87
CA PRO A 268 -19.57 9.92 9.49
C PRO A 268 -20.26 9.26 10.69
N LEU A 269 -21.55 8.98 10.56
CA LEU A 269 -22.39 8.46 11.64
C LEU A 269 -21.84 7.15 12.23
N ALA A 270 -21.24 6.30 11.40
CA ALA A 270 -20.63 5.05 11.86
C ALA A 270 -19.46 5.29 12.83
N VAL A 271 -18.63 6.32 12.58
CA VAL A 271 -17.52 6.69 13.48
C VAL A 271 -18.07 7.12 14.82
N LYS A 272 -19.06 8.02 14.79
CA LYS A 272 -19.74 8.48 16.00
C LYS A 272 -20.33 7.30 16.78
N TYR A 273 -21.17 6.50 16.14
CA TYR A 273 -21.85 5.37 16.77
C TYR A 273 -20.85 4.41 17.42
N PHE A 274 -19.76 4.09 16.71
CA PHE A 274 -18.76 3.18 17.23
C PHE A 274 -17.96 3.80 18.39
N PHE A 275 -17.67 5.09 18.34
CA PHE A 275 -16.97 5.78 19.43
C PHE A 275 -17.85 5.94 20.66
N ASP A 276 -19.14 6.25 20.49
CA ASP A 276 -20.12 6.26 21.58
C ASP A 276 -20.23 4.85 22.20
N LEU A 277 -20.22 3.79 21.38
CA LEU A 277 -20.21 2.41 21.87
C LEU A 277 -18.95 2.11 22.69
N LEU A 278 -17.76 2.54 22.25
CA LEU A 278 -16.53 2.37 23.03
C LEU A 278 -16.58 3.14 24.36
N ASP A 279 -17.15 4.34 24.36
CA ASP A 279 -17.34 5.14 25.58
C ASP A 279 -18.34 4.46 26.54
N GLU A 280 -19.45 3.90 26.02
CA GLU A 280 -20.41 3.11 26.79
C GLU A 280 -19.77 1.85 27.39
N GLN A 281 -18.96 1.12 26.61
CA GLN A 281 -18.24 -0.06 27.09
C GLN A 281 -17.22 0.32 28.18
N ALA A 282 -16.47 1.41 27.99
CA ALA A 282 -15.54 1.89 29.01
C ALA A 282 -16.28 2.24 30.31
N LEU A 283 -17.42 2.94 30.24
CA LEU A 283 -18.28 3.24 31.38
C LEU A 283 -18.80 1.98 32.08
N GLN A 284 -19.33 1.01 31.32
CA GLN A 284 -19.89 -0.24 31.88
C GLN A 284 -18.84 -1.06 32.63
N HIS A 285 -17.58 -1.02 32.19
CA HIS A 285 -16.46 -1.73 32.81
C HIS A 285 -15.61 -0.86 33.75
N ASN A 286 -16.10 0.31 34.17
CA ASN A 286 -15.42 1.25 35.09
C ASN A 286 -14.03 1.71 34.62
N ILE A 287 -13.82 1.83 33.32
CA ILE A 287 -12.59 2.37 32.73
C ILE A 287 -12.73 3.89 32.64
N SER A 288 -12.12 4.60 33.58
CA SER A 288 -12.13 6.07 33.65
C SER A 288 -10.89 6.73 33.03
N ASP A 289 -9.84 5.95 32.73
CA ASP A 289 -8.58 6.46 32.17
C ASP A 289 -8.78 6.97 30.72
N PRO A 290 -8.67 8.29 30.46
CA PRO A 290 -8.87 8.86 29.14
C PRO A 290 -7.86 8.36 28.11
N GLU A 291 -6.64 8.00 28.54
CA GLU A 291 -5.63 7.43 27.65
C GLU A 291 -6.07 6.07 27.11
N THR A 292 -6.60 5.20 27.96
CA THR A 292 -7.12 3.89 27.54
C THR A 292 -8.25 4.02 26.51
N ILE A 293 -9.21 4.91 26.76
CA ILE A 293 -10.34 5.16 25.84
C ILE A 293 -9.84 5.73 24.51
N HIS A 294 -8.86 6.65 24.55
CA HIS A 294 -8.23 7.19 23.35
C HIS A 294 -7.51 6.11 22.54
N ILE A 295 -6.78 5.19 23.21
CA ILE A 295 -6.12 4.07 22.56
C ILE A 295 -7.16 3.17 21.86
N TRP A 296 -8.30 2.87 22.49
CA TRP A 296 -9.37 2.08 21.87
C TRP A 296 -9.89 2.72 20.59
N LYS A 297 -10.18 4.04 20.63
CA LYS A 297 -10.63 4.81 19.47
C LYS A 297 -9.57 4.82 18.36
N THR A 298 -8.31 5.05 18.72
CA THR A 298 -7.16 5.08 17.80
C THR A 298 -6.92 3.73 17.12
N ASN A 299 -6.96 2.64 17.88
CA ASN A 299 -6.80 1.26 17.39
C ASN A 299 -8.01 0.78 16.56
N SER A 300 -9.19 1.36 16.77
CA SER A 300 -10.41 0.95 16.05
C SER A 300 -10.56 1.57 14.66
N LEU A 301 -10.05 2.79 14.46
CA LEU A 301 -10.30 3.56 13.23
C LEU A 301 -9.02 4.14 12.61
N PRO A 302 -8.29 5.12 13.20
CA PRO A 302 -7.07 5.67 12.61
C PRO A 302 -6.04 4.60 12.21
N LEU A 303 -5.67 3.71 13.12
CA LEU A 303 -4.61 2.74 12.87
C LEU A 303 -5.07 1.52 12.06
N ARG A 304 -6.38 1.25 12.07
CA ARG A 304 -6.96 0.05 11.47
C ARG A 304 -7.47 0.29 10.05
N PHE A 305 -8.13 1.42 9.83
CA PHE A 305 -8.70 1.79 8.55
C PHE A 305 -7.80 2.79 7.82
N TRP A 306 -7.55 3.96 8.40
CA TRP A 306 -6.86 5.06 7.70
C TRP A 306 -5.41 4.75 7.36
N ILE A 307 -4.64 4.19 8.29
CA ILE A 307 -3.26 3.74 7.99
C ILE A 307 -3.24 2.73 6.85
N ASN A 308 -4.21 1.82 6.80
CA ASN A 308 -4.27 0.81 5.76
C ASN A 308 -4.61 1.43 4.39
N ILE A 309 -5.54 2.38 4.35
CA ILE A 309 -5.88 3.15 3.16
C ILE A 309 -4.69 3.99 2.66
N LEU A 310 -4.02 4.72 3.55
CA LEU A 310 -2.88 5.58 3.20
C LEU A 310 -1.71 4.78 2.62
N LYS A 311 -1.45 3.58 3.15
CA LYS A 311 -0.42 2.68 2.66
C LYS A 311 -0.79 1.95 1.37
N ASN A 312 -2.09 1.83 1.07
CA ASN A 312 -2.60 1.02 -0.03
C ASN A 312 -3.63 1.80 -0.87
N PRO A 313 -3.20 2.81 -1.64
CA PRO A 313 -4.11 3.60 -2.49
C PRO A 313 -4.89 2.74 -3.50
N GLN A 314 -4.36 1.58 -3.88
CA GLN A 314 -5.00 0.59 -4.75
C GLN A 314 -6.33 0.02 -4.21
N PHE A 315 -6.61 0.17 -2.91
CA PHE A 315 -7.91 -0.21 -2.36
C PHE A 315 -9.04 0.72 -2.78
N ILE A 316 -8.72 1.96 -3.16
CA ILE A 316 -9.72 2.97 -3.53
C ILE A 316 -9.58 3.33 -4.99
N PHE A 317 -8.35 3.51 -5.47
CA PHE A 317 -8.08 3.97 -6.81
C PHE A 317 -7.55 2.83 -7.65
N ASN A 318 -7.93 2.82 -8.92
CA ASN A 318 -7.34 1.94 -9.90
C ASN A 318 -6.04 2.54 -10.43
N VAL A 319 -4.98 2.45 -9.61
CA VAL A 319 -3.66 3.02 -9.87
C VAL A 319 -2.58 1.96 -9.65
N GLN A 320 -1.48 2.08 -10.38
CA GLN A 320 -0.27 1.32 -10.12
C GLN A 320 0.63 2.14 -9.18
N THR A 321 1.06 1.52 -8.08
CA THR A 321 2.06 2.10 -7.19
C THR A 321 3.44 1.58 -7.57
N SER A 322 4.47 2.38 -7.30
CA SER A 322 5.86 1.95 -7.38
C SER A 322 6.47 1.96 -5.99
N ASP A 323 7.50 1.16 -5.75
CA ASP A 323 8.19 1.06 -4.46
C ASP A 323 8.60 2.43 -3.88
N HIS A 324 8.96 3.38 -4.75
CA HIS A 324 9.34 4.74 -4.38
C HIS A 324 8.16 5.55 -3.84
N VAL A 325 7.00 5.43 -4.48
CA VAL A 325 5.75 6.07 -4.05
C VAL A 325 5.29 5.45 -2.74
N ASP A 326 5.36 4.11 -2.62
CA ASP A 326 5.00 3.39 -1.41
C ASP A 326 5.91 3.76 -0.23
N ALA A 327 7.21 3.97 -0.48
CA ALA A 327 8.14 4.44 0.54
C ALA A 327 7.80 5.86 1.05
N VAL A 328 7.31 6.74 0.19
CA VAL A 328 6.86 8.10 0.58
C VAL A 328 5.54 8.03 1.33
N LEU A 329 4.57 7.26 0.83
CA LEU A 329 3.28 7.03 1.50
C LEU A 329 3.47 6.39 2.88
N PHE A 330 4.46 5.51 3.03
CA PHE A 330 4.81 4.91 4.31
C PHE A 330 5.24 5.97 5.35
N VAL A 331 6.10 6.92 4.97
CA VAL A 331 6.53 8.01 5.87
C VAL A 331 5.35 8.90 6.27
N ILE A 332 4.47 9.22 5.33
CA ILE A 332 3.25 10.01 5.59
C ILE A 332 2.30 9.24 6.52
N ALA A 333 2.09 7.94 6.27
CA ALA A 333 1.28 7.10 7.13
C ALA A 333 1.88 6.98 8.54
N GLN A 334 3.21 6.92 8.67
CA GLN A 334 3.85 6.94 10.00
C GLN A 334 3.61 8.28 10.71
N THR A 335 3.72 9.40 10.00
CA THR A 335 3.40 10.73 10.57
C THR A 335 1.94 10.81 11.03
N PHE A 336 1.01 10.23 10.26
CA PHE A 336 -0.40 10.13 10.66
C PHE A 336 -0.59 9.26 11.91
N MET A 337 0.10 8.12 11.99
CA MET A 337 0.11 7.24 13.16
C MET A 337 0.60 7.97 14.39
N ASP A 338 1.74 8.63 14.29
CA ASP A 338 2.38 9.36 15.38
C ASP A 338 1.48 10.49 15.90
N SER A 339 0.79 11.20 14.99
CA SER A 339 -0.19 12.24 15.33
C SER A 339 -1.41 11.71 16.11
N CYS A 340 -1.69 10.40 16.02
CA CYS A 340 -2.77 9.75 16.77
C CYS A 340 -2.30 9.13 18.09
N THR A 341 -0.99 8.98 18.30
CA THR A 341 -0.42 8.48 19.57
C THR A 341 -0.21 9.64 20.54
N ILE A 342 -0.51 9.45 21.83
CA ILE A 342 -0.66 10.52 22.86
C ILE A 342 0.64 11.32 23.16
N SER A 343 1.76 11.08 22.45
CA SER A 343 2.91 11.98 22.53
C SER A 343 2.67 13.30 21.79
N GLY A 344 1.86 14.17 22.38
CA GLY A 344 1.76 15.59 22.02
C GLY A 344 0.67 15.93 21.00
N ASN A 345 -0.43 16.51 21.50
CA ASN A 345 -1.45 17.29 20.78
C ASN A 345 -2.31 16.55 19.75
N ILE A 346 -3.53 16.13 20.15
CA ILE A 346 -4.79 16.34 19.39
C ILE A 346 -5.99 16.01 20.29
N LYS A 347 -6.81 17.02 20.61
CA LYS A 347 -8.08 16.94 21.36
C LYS A 347 -9.31 16.83 20.43
N VAL A 348 -9.19 16.19 19.26
CA VAL A 348 -10.20 16.35 18.18
C VAL A 348 -11.32 15.32 18.19
N LEU A 349 -11.22 14.21 18.95
CA LEU A 349 -12.17 13.10 18.83
C LEU A 349 -13.28 13.02 19.90
N SER A 350 -13.41 14.00 20.81
CA SER A 350 -14.19 13.80 22.05
C SER A 350 -15.61 14.37 22.10
N ARG A 351 -16.20 14.92 21.04
CA ARG A 351 -17.60 15.41 21.12
C ARG A 351 -18.38 15.26 19.83
N VAL A 352 -19.33 14.32 19.81
CA VAL A 352 -20.47 14.38 18.89
C VAL A 352 -21.71 13.86 19.63
N HIS A 353 -22.91 14.39 19.35
CA HIS A 353 -24.19 13.99 19.97
C HIS A 353 -25.28 13.66 18.91
N LEU A 354 -26.29 12.93 19.39
CA LEU A 354 -27.35 12.03 18.84
C LEU A 354 -27.97 12.07 17.42
N ARG A 355 -28.45 10.85 17.09
CA ARG A 355 -29.69 10.36 16.42
C ARG A 355 -29.77 10.20 14.89
N GLY A 356 -29.79 8.92 14.51
CA GLY A 356 -30.82 8.35 13.63
C GLY A 356 -30.40 8.11 12.19
N LEU A 357 -29.90 6.90 11.87
CA LEU A 357 -30.41 6.06 10.77
C LEU A 357 -29.62 4.76 10.68
N MET A 358 -30.33 3.63 10.68
CA MET A 358 -29.78 2.27 10.50
C MET A 358 -30.54 1.57 9.37
N ARG A 359 -30.53 2.15 8.16
CA ARG A 359 -31.31 1.63 7.01
C ARG A 359 -30.59 1.56 5.65
N ALA A 360 -29.27 1.76 5.59
CA ALA A 360 -28.59 1.89 4.29
C ALA A 360 -27.43 0.89 4.06
N LEU A 361 -27.59 -0.38 4.44
CA LEU A 361 -26.65 -1.43 4.00
C LEU A 361 -27.42 -2.58 3.37
N ASN A 362 -27.44 -2.60 2.04
CA ASN A 362 -28.08 -3.64 1.23
C ASN A 362 -27.24 -4.93 1.21
N ASN A 363 -27.97 -6.06 1.23
CA ASN A 363 -27.57 -7.39 1.70
C ASN A 363 -26.82 -8.32 0.72
N ALA A 364 -26.40 -7.89 -0.48
CA ALA A 364 -25.92 -8.87 -1.48
C ALA A 364 -24.46 -9.34 -1.26
N THR A 365 -23.54 -8.42 -0.97
CA THR A 365 -22.10 -8.74 -0.88
C THR A 365 -21.71 -9.38 0.45
N LEU A 366 -22.39 -8.99 1.54
CA LEU A 366 -22.20 -9.56 2.88
C LEU A 366 -22.63 -11.02 2.94
N VAL A 367 -23.76 -11.38 2.33
CA VAL A 367 -24.25 -12.76 2.28
C VAL A 367 -23.29 -13.68 1.53
N THR A 368 -22.72 -13.20 0.43
CA THR A 368 -21.79 -14.01 -0.39
C THR A 368 -20.47 -14.29 0.34
N ILE A 369 -19.90 -13.27 1.01
CA ILE A 369 -18.67 -13.42 1.79
C ILE A 369 -18.91 -14.25 3.06
N LEU A 370 -20.05 -14.04 3.74
CA LEU A 370 -20.46 -14.88 4.87
C LEU A 370 -20.67 -16.33 4.44
N SER A 371 -21.26 -16.59 3.27
CA SER A 371 -21.50 -17.93 2.75
C SER A 371 -20.20 -18.69 2.44
N ILE A 372 -19.19 -18.01 1.86
CA ILE A 372 -17.89 -18.62 1.58
C ILE A 372 -17.12 -18.89 2.88
N TYR A 373 -17.16 -17.96 3.84
CA TYR A 373 -16.57 -18.17 5.16
C TYR A 373 -17.27 -19.29 5.95
N PHE A 374 -18.60 -19.37 5.87
CA PHE A 374 -19.40 -20.47 6.42
C PHE A 374 -18.99 -21.81 5.81
N HIS A 375 -18.81 -21.87 4.49
CA HIS A 375 -18.44 -23.08 3.76
C HIS A 375 -17.08 -23.64 4.18
N LEU A 376 -16.07 -22.78 4.35
CA LEU A 376 -14.72 -23.17 4.81
C LEU A 376 -14.64 -23.50 6.31
N THR A 377 -15.42 -22.81 7.14
CA THR A 377 -15.37 -23.01 8.60
C THR A 377 -16.13 -24.27 9.02
N ILE A 378 -17.24 -24.60 8.34
CA ILE A 378 -18.04 -25.79 8.64
C ILE A 378 -17.32 -27.07 8.23
N SER A 379 -16.64 -27.14 7.07
CA SER A 379 -16.00 -28.39 6.65
C SER A 379 -14.78 -28.77 7.49
N VAL A 380 -14.08 -27.79 8.09
CA VAL A 380 -12.85 -28.04 8.88
C VAL A 380 -13.11 -28.13 10.39
N GLN A 381 -14.18 -27.51 10.92
CA GLN A 381 -14.46 -27.47 12.37
C GLN A 381 -15.87 -27.95 12.78
N SER A 382 -16.62 -28.60 11.89
CA SER A 382 -18.00 -29.07 12.15
C SER A 382 -18.17 -29.71 13.53
N ASN A 383 -17.28 -30.65 13.90
CA ASN A 383 -17.36 -31.35 15.18
C ASN A 383 -17.26 -30.42 16.40
N LYS A 384 -16.35 -29.44 16.38
CA LYS A 384 -16.20 -28.49 17.50
C LYS A 384 -17.38 -27.54 17.61
N ILE A 385 -17.94 -27.13 16.47
CA ILE A 385 -19.11 -26.24 16.42
C ILE A 385 -20.36 -26.98 16.92
N VAL A 386 -20.54 -28.23 16.50
CA VAL A 386 -21.65 -29.08 16.97
C VAL A 386 -21.55 -29.29 18.49
N THR A 387 -20.38 -29.62 19.03
CA THR A 387 -20.19 -29.74 20.48
C THR A 387 -20.55 -28.45 21.21
N ALA A 388 -20.11 -27.29 20.74
CA ALA A 388 -20.46 -26.01 21.35
C ALA A 388 -21.97 -25.71 21.30
N LEU A 389 -22.66 -26.10 20.21
CA LEU A 389 -24.12 -25.98 20.08
C LEU A 389 -24.88 -26.97 20.97
N GLU A 390 -24.28 -28.12 21.27
CA GLU A 390 -24.82 -29.11 22.20
C GLU A 390 -24.56 -28.75 23.66
N GLU A 391 -23.55 -27.93 23.97
CA GLU A 391 -23.28 -27.45 25.34
C GLU A 391 -24.18 -26.25 25.73
N ASP A 392 -24.67 -25.47 24.77
CA ASP A 392 -25.52 -24.30 25.01
C ASP A 392 -27.03 -24.65 25.09
N CYS A 393 -27.67 -24.34 26.23
CA CYS A 393 -29.08 -24.67 26.47
C CYS A 393 -30.05 -23.98 25.49
N THR A 394 -29.73 -22.78 25.02
CA THR A 394 -30.59 -22.04 24.07
C THR A 394 -30.49 -22.67 22.67
N ALA A 395 -29.28 -23.00 22.24
CA ALA A 395 -28.99 -23.68 20.98
C ALA A 395 -29.63 -25.08 20.93
N GLN A 396 -29.61 -25.82 22.04
CA GLN A 396 -30.32 -27.09 22.17
C GLN A 396 -31.84 -26.93 21.98
N LYS A 397 -32.47 -25.98 22.68
CA LYS A 397 -33.91 -25.69 22.56
C LYS A 397 -34.30 -25.31 21.13
N MET A 398 -33.41 -24.63 20.41
CA MET A 398 -33.61 -24.22 19.01
C MET A 398 -33.17 -25.29 18.00
N GLN A 399 -32.65 -26.43 18.45
CA GLN A 399 -32.16 -27.54 17.63
C GLN A 399 -31.11 -27.10 16.59
N LEU A 400 -30.23 -26.16 16.96
CA LEU A 400 -29.26 -25.59 16.02
C LEU A 400 -28.20 -26.60 15.56
N GLY A 401 -27.76 -27.51 16.43
CA GLY A 401 -26.82 -28.58 16.08
C GLY A 401 -27.39 -29.50 15.00
N TYR A 402 -28.66 -29.91 15.15
CA TYR A 402 -29.35 -30.75 14.16
C TYR A 402 -29.50 -30.04 12.81
N ARG A 403 -29.90 -28.76 12.80
CA ARG A 403 -30.00 -27.96 11.56
C ARG A 403 -28.65 -27.81 10.85
N LEU A 404 -27.57 -27.64 11.62
CA LEU A 404 -26.22 -27.54 11.06
C LEU A 404 -25.80 -28.86 10.37
N GLN A 405 -26.10 -30.00 11.00
CA GLN A 405 -25.85 -31.33 10.42
C GLN A 405 -26.67 -31.55 9.14
N GLN A 406 -27.93 -31.12 9.10
CA GLN A 406 -28.75 -31.17 7.88
C GLN A 406 -28.15 -30.36 6.73
N ILE A 407 -27.62 -29.17 7.02
CA ILE A 407 -26.94 -28.34 6.02
C ILE A 407 -25.65 -29.03 5.55
N ALA A 408 -24.85 -29.58 6.46
CA ALA A 408 -23.62 -30.29 6.11
C ALA A 408 -23.90 -31.48 5.18
N ALA A 409 -24.88 -32.33 5.52
CA ALA A 409 -25.28 -33.46 4.71
C ALA A 409 -25.82 -33.03 3.33
N ALA A 410 -26.61 -31.96 3.25
CA ALA A 410 -27.13 -31.42 1.99
C ALA A 410 -26.02 -30.86 1.09
N VAL A 411 -24.92 -30.38 1.67
CA VAL A 411 -23.76 -29.86 0.93
C VAL A 411 -22.85 -31.01 0.45
N GLU A 412 -22.59 -32.00 1.28
CA GLU A 412 -21.79 -33.19 0.90
C GLU A 412 -22.43 -33.98 -0.25
N ASN A 413 -23.75 -34.13 -0.24
CA ASN A 413 -24.49 -34.77 -1.32
C ASN A 413 -24.45 -33.97 -2.64
N LYS A 414 -24.23 -32.65 -2.61
CA LYS A 414 -24.09 -31.83 -3.83
C LYS A 414 -22.67 -31.81 -4.37
N VAL A 415 -21.66 -32.07 -3.53
CA VAL A 415 -20.26 -32.15 -3.94
C VAL A 415 -19.94 -33.51 -4.58
N THR A 416 -20.74 -34.54 -4.28
CA THR A 416 -20.62 -35.88 -4.88
C THR A 416 -21.32 -36.01 -6.25
N ASP A 417 -22.23 -35.09 -6.57
CA ASP A 417 -22.92 -34.99 -7.87
C ASP A 417 -22.20 -34.08 -8.91
N LEU A 418 -21.07 -33.46 -8.51
CA LEU A 418 -20.16 -32.66 -9.35
C LEU A 418 -18.87 -33.43 -9.59
#